data_AF-A0A0F9J2I7-F1
#
_entry.id   AF-A0A0F9J2I7-F1
#
_cell.length_a   1.000
_cell.length_b   1.000
_cell.length_c   1.000
_cell.angle_alpha   90.00
_cell.angle_beta   90.00
_cell.angle_gamma   90.00
#
_symmetry.space_group_name_H-M   'P 1'
#
loop_
_entity.id
_entity.type
_entity.pdbx_description
1 polymer ?
#
loop_
_entity_poly.entity_id
_entity_poly.type
_entity_poly.pdbx_seq_one_letter_code
_entity_poly.pdbx_strand_id
1 'polypeptide(L)'
;MSTYFSNKIKYLTDDIKLENFDLSSKLDELRSILQDKKSPFFWSKLQELKVQFQITTPDYELLDKFYELGKIKSHEFVAIVDRVKETVKNAITIMVNTMDYTINQYLTFKHSITINRFEHFQKQRGPKSKRIDKIEIICNPERLTIQNCFAFLKWWSLEEFSFSEQVKVEVFGKCKGESNTKNVMNSNLEKKPLNAINEFISLDDFELTCKLLTSKHYFEIFKSYMFPEGFDSNAEITLDIAKEGKFPQKRRTVSIDGSKMKFHQLITKTTLHSEFRKIIKENRIAGLYCSVKNTNDDLLYLLIDIDVPSILYSMFPPQQVWELTLNIAKAISKTASRFGLPSFKINFSGAKGLHMLLSIESPEVLTDTEHYVNIPELYSYTLLPGMNTLKKEKISSINDKFKFAKSLLQSLLLYTVYKNNIEIPEEIKYKLRISHPYQLFRLSPDSKNRLSILLDCSSMSRGVFRLFSPHPSSKLVSIPLSAEKLCERYLDYNNVREEAKLERVIAKFETDEVALFLHIPNKINRKHIQKLLSPDRLLPALAILLRFGTIYSIMRSPKSFSFWYRFFELR
;
A
#
# COMPACT_ATOMS: atom_id res chain seq x y z
N MET A 1 -17.49 24.20 -6.18
CA MET A 1 -16.66 24.68 -5.04
C MET A 1 -15.25 24.93 -5.53
N SER A 2 -14.61 26.05 -5.18
CA SER A 2 -13.27 26.39 -5.66
C SER A 2 -12.21 25.42 -5.12
N THR A 3 -11.18 25.15 -5.93
CA THR A 3 -9.97 24.39 -5.54
C THR A 3 -9.27 25.00 -4.32
N TYR A 4 -9.39 26.32 -4.15
CA TYR A 4 -8.89 27.06 -2.99
C TYR A 4 -9.54 26.60 -1.67
N PHE A 5 -10.88 26.48 -1.64
CA PHE A 5 -11.62 26.03 -0.45
C PHE A 5 -11.24 24.59 -0.07
N SER A 6 -11.12 23.70 -1.07
CA SER A 6 -10.72 22.30 -0.83
C SER A 6 -9.29 22.18 -0.28
N ASN A 7 -8.35 22.97 -0.79
CA ASN A 7 -6.98 22.99 -0.28
C ASN A 7 -6.88 23.59 1.12
N LYS A 8 -7.65 24.65 1.42
CA LYS A 8 -7.70 25.27 2.76
C LYS A 8 -8.25 24.31 3.81
N ILE A 9 -9.31 23.55 3.47
CA ILE A 9 -9.84 22.48 4.33
C ILE A 9 -8.78 21.42 4.60
N LYS A 10 -8.03 21.01 3.57
CA LYS A 10 -6.97 20.00 3.73
C LYS A 10 -5.92 20.43 4.76
N TYR A 11 -5.46 21.68 4.70
CA TYR A 11 -4.50 22.21 5.68
C TYR A 11 -5.06 22.21 7.11
N LEU A 12 -6.32 22.60 7.29
CA LEU A 12 -6.99 22.58 8.58
C LEU A 12 -7.12 21.14 9.12
N THR A 13 -7.50 20.18 8.28
CA THR A 13 -7.62 18.78 8.67
C THR A 13 -6.26 18.14 9.00
N ASP A 14 -5.18 18.55 8.33
CA ASP A 14 -3.83 18.08 8.61
C ASP A 14 -3.31 18.58 9.98
N ASP A 15 -3.69 19.80 10.39
CA ASP A 15 -3.40 20.34 11.74
C ASP A 15 -4.18 19.60 12.85
N ILE A 16 -5.41 19.16 12.57
CA ILE A 16 -6.22 18.38 13.54
C ILE A 16 -5.67 16.95 13.72
N LYS A 17 -5.07 16.38 12.67
CA LYS A 17 -4.49 15.03 12.67
C LYS A 17 -3.20 14.89 13.49
N LEU A 18 -2.70 15.95 14.12
CA LEU A 18 -1.45 15.91 14.89
C LEU A 18 -1.55 15.10 16.19
N GLU A 19 -2.77 14.81 16.62
CA GLU A 19 -3.08 13.89 17.72
C GLU A 19 -4.05 12.82 17.23
N ASN A 20 -3.99 11.62 17.84
CA ASN A 20 -4.95 10.55 17.56
C ASN A 20 -5.26 9.75 18.83
N PHE A 21 -6.30 8.93 18.79
CA PHE A 21 -6.66 8.03 19.88
C PHE A 21 -5.67 6.86 19.97
N ASP A 22 -5.10 6.63 21.16
CA ASP A 22 -4.15 5.54 21.41
C ASP A 22 -4.88 4.21 21.64
N LEU A 23 -5.41 3.64 20.54
CA LEU A 23 -6.04 2.32 20.58
C LEU A 23 -5.01 1.20 20.82
N SER A 24 -3.77 1.38 20.37
CA SER A 24 -2.72 0.35 20.46
C SER A 24 -2.44 -0.06 21.90
N SER A 25 -2.24 0.91 22.80
CA SER A 25 -1.98 0.60 24.23
C SER A 25 -3.13 -0.15 24.89
N LYS A 26 -4.38 0.18 24.53
CA LYS A 26 -5.57 -0.51 25.03
C LYS A 26 -5.75 -1.92 24.48
N LEU A 27 -5.33 -2.16 23.24
CA LEU A 27 -5.24 -3.52 22.73
C LEU A 27 -4.15 -4.33 23.43
N ASP A 28 -3.02 -3.73 23.79
CA ASP A 28 -1.96 -4.43 24.54
C ASP A 28 -2.38 -4.76 25.99
N GLU A 29 -3.11 -3.85 26.64
CA GLU A 29 -3.75 -4.08 27.94
C GLU A 29 -4.73 -5.26 27.86
N LEU A 30 -5.66 -5.23 26.91
CA LEU A 30 -6.62 -6.32 26.69
C LEU A 30 -5.90 -7.64 26.38
N ARG A 31 -4.86 -7.62 25.55
CA ARG A 31 -4.08 -8.82 25.20
C ARG A 31 -3.47 -9.46 26.44
N SER A 32 -2.91 -8.66 27.33
CA SER A 32 -2.32 -9.13 28.59
C SER A 32 -3.36 -9.85 29.46
N ILE A 33 -4.57 -9.28 29.59
CA ILE A 33 -5.68 -9.89 30.34
C ILE A 33 -6.10 -11.23 29.73
N LEU A 34 -6.18 -11.30 28.40
CA LEU A 34 -6.64 -12.49 27.67
C LEU A 34 -5.56 -13.60 27.58
N GLN A 35 -4.29 -13.29 27.81
CA GLN A 35 -3.18 -14.25 27.78
C GLN A 35 -2.76 -14.75 29.16
N ASP A 36 -3.13 -14.05 30.24
CA ASP A 36 -2.86 -14.52 31.59
C ASP A 36 -3.71 -15.75 31.93
N LYS A 37 -3.07 -16.90 32.18
CA LYS A 37 -3.74 -18.15 32.57
C LYS A 37 -4.52 -18.03 33.88
N LYS A 38 -4.10 -17.12 34.78
CA LYS A 38 -4.77 -16.85 36.06
C LYS A 38 -6.04 -16.00 35.88
N SER A 39 -6.11 -15.21 34.81
CA SER A 39 -7.30 -14.42 34.49
C SER A 39 -8.53 -15.31 34.31
N PRO A 40 -9.70 -14.89 34.84
CA PRO A 40 -10.97 -15.55 34.53
C PRO A 40 -11.32 -15.44 33.03
N PHE A 41 -10.76 -14.44 32.35
CA PHE A 41 -10.96 -14.16 30.92
C PHE A 41 -9.84 -14.70 30.02
N PHE A 42 -9.02 -15.64 30.51
CA PHE A 42 -8.02 -16.31 29.67
C PHE A 42 -8.65 -16.87 28.39
N TRP A 43 -8.02 -16.65 27.23
CA TRP A 43 -8.59 -16.93 25.90
C TRP A 43 -9.27 -18.30 25.78
N SER A 44 -8.63 -19.37 26.29
CA SER A 44 -9.17 -20.74 26.19
C SER A 44 -10.43 -21.00 27.04
N LYS A 45 -10.68 -20.15 28.05
CA LYS A 45 -11.86 -20.20 28.93
C LYS A 45 -13.06 -19.44 28.34
N LEU A 46 -12.84 -18.61 27.33
CA LEU A 46 -13.91 -17.81 26.72
C LEU A 46 -14.73 -18.63 25.72
N GLN A 47 -16.04 -18.42 25.76
CA GLN A 47 -17.01 -18.83 24.74
C GLN A 47 -17.24 -17.70 23.73
N GLU A 48 -17.21 -16.46 24.18
CA GLU A 48 -17.43 -15.28 23.35
C GLU A 48 -16.62 -14.08 23.89
N LEU A 49 -16.06 -13.29 22.97
CA LEU A 49 -15.50 -11.98 23.26
C LEU A 49 -16.23 -10.94 22.40
N LYS A 50 -16.90 -9.98 23.04
CA LYS A 50 -17.55 -8.85 22.39
C LYS A 50 -16.73 -7.58 22.66
N VAL A 51 -16.29 -6.92 21.59
CA VAL A 51 -15.60 -5.61 21.65
C VAL A 51 -16.50 -4.56 21.01
N GLN A 52 -16.86 -3.54 21.78
CA GLN A 52 -17.70 -2.43 21.34
C GLN A 52 -16.87 -1.16 21.21
N PHE A 53 -16.85 -0.59 20.02
CA PHE A 53 -16.37 0.77 19.75
C PHE A 53 -17.57 1.72 19.73
N GLN A 54 -17.57 2.73 20.60
CA GLN A 54 -18.50 3.84 20.52
C GLN A 54 -17.75 5.08 20.05
N ILE A 55 -18.12 5.59 18.87
CA ILE A 55 -17.45 6.71 18.21
C ILE A 55 -18.44 7.87 18.10
N THR A 56 -18.06 9.01 18.65
CA THR A 56 -18.87 10.24 18.63
C THR A 56 -18.29 11.21 17.62
N THR A 57 -19.09 11.62 16.62
CA THR A 57 -18.68 12.62 15.63
C THR A 57 -18.40 13.97 16.29
N PRO A 58 -17.46 14.78 15.78
CA PRO A 58 -17.13 16.07 16.37
C PRO A 58 -18.30 17.05 16.37
N ASP A 59 -18.32 17.93 17.36
CA ASP A 59 -19.20 19.11 17.39
C ASP A 59 -18.50 20.37 16.87
N TYR A 60 -19.24 21.48 16.84
CA TYR A 60 -18.73 22.82 16.53
C TYR A 60 -17.55 23.22 17.44
N GLU A 61 -17.58 22.84 18.73
CA GLU A 61 -16.55 23.18 19.73
C GLU A 61 -15.13 22.72 19.35
N LEU A 62 -14.99 21.58 18.65
CA LEU A 62 -13.67 21.11 18.20
C LEU A 62 -13.02 22.09 17.21
N LEU A 63 -13.85 22.80 16.45
CA LEU A 63 -13.42 23.71 15.40
C LEU A 63 -13.44 25.18 15.85
N ASP A 64 -14.08 25.52 16.98
CA ASP A 64 -14.16 26.88 17.51
C ASP A 64 -12.77 27.48 17.74
N LYS A 65 -11.81 26.71 18.27
CA LYS A 65 -10.40 27.13 18.39
C LYS A 65 -9.79 27.58 17.07
N PHE A 66 -10.13 26.95 15.95
CA PHE A 66 -9.62 27.33 14.63
C PHE A 66 -10.32 28.56 14.06
N TYR A 67 -11.57 28.77 14.44
CA TYR A 67 -12.31 30.00 14.17
C TYR A 67 -11.73 31.18 14.97
N GLU A 68 -11.51 31.01 16.27
CA GLU A 68 -10.90 32.01 17.17
C GLU A 68 -9.49 32.42 16.73
N LEU A 69 -8.69 31.46 16.26
CA LEU A 69 -7.35 31.72 15.71
C LEU A 69 -7.36 32.35 14.30
N GLY A 70 -8.54 32.71 13.76
CA GLY A 70 -8.69 33.32 12.44
C GLY A 70 -8.34 32.39 11.26
N LYS A 71 -8.12 31.09 11.52
CA LYS A 71 -7.80 30.10 10.48
C LYS A 71 -9.05 29.72 9.65
N ILE A 72 -10.24 29.84 10.25
CA ILE A 72 -11.54 29.60 9.62
C ILE A 72 -12.37 30.89 9.67
N LYS A 73 -13.00 31.28 8.55
CA LYS A 73 -13.96 32.39 8.55
C LYS A 73 -15.36 31.92 8.98
N SER A 74 -16.17 32.81 9.54
CA SER A 74 -17.51 32.47 10.07
C SER A 74 -18.42 31.78 9.05
N HIS A 75 -18.42 32.24 7.79
CA HIS A 75 -19.21 31.64 6.71
C HIS A 75 -18.67 30.28 6.22
N GLU A 76 -17.42 29.94 6.54
CA GLU A 76 -16.79 28.65 6.18
C GLU A 76 -17.02 27.59 7.26
N PHE A 77 -17.29 28.02 8.50
CA PHE A 77 -17.30 27.20 9.69
C PHE A 77 -18.25 25.99 9.61
N VAL A 78 -19.52 26.24 9.26
CA VAL A 78 -20.54 25.19 9.14
C VAL A 78 -20.16 24.15 8.09
N ALA A 79 -19.70 24.60 6.91
CA ALA A 79 -19.31 23.71 5.82
C ALA A 79 -18.10 22.83 6.18
N ILE A 80 -17.16 23.36 6.98
CA ILE A 80 -16.01 22.60 7.47
C ILE A 80 -16.47 21.56 8.51
N VAL A 81 -17.31 21.95 9.47
CA VAL A 81 -17.87 21.03 10.48
C VAL A 81 -18.59 19.86 9.82
N ASP A 82 -19.48 20.15 8.86
CA ASP A 82 -20.22 19.12 8.14
C ASP A 82 -19.29 18.20 7.36
N ARG A 83 -18.22 18.74 6.75
CA ARG A 83 -17.24 17.94 6.02
C ARG A 83 -16.44 17.02 6.94
N VAL A 84 -16.07 17.48 8.13
CA VAL A 84 -15.36 16.67 9.13
C VAL A 84 -16.29 15.57 9.68
N LYS A 85 -17.55 15.91 10.03
CA LYS A 85 -18.56 14.93 10.45
C LYS A 85 -18.78 13.83 9.41
N GLU A 86 -18.94 14.22 8.14
CA GLU A 86 -19.06 13.27 7.03
C GLU A 86 -17.80 12.43 6.84
N THR A 87 -16.60 12.96 7.11
CA THR A 87 -15.35 12.20 7.02
C THR A 87 -15.32 11.05 8.03
N VAL A 88 -15.66 11.31 9.30
CA VAL A 88 -15.76 10.26 10.35
C VAL A 88 -16.82 9.22 9.98
N LYS A 89 -18.03 9.67 9.62
CA LYS A 89 -19.14 8.79 9.21
C LYS A 89 -18.75 7.89 8.03
N ASN A 90 -18.10 8.44 7.02
CA ASN A 90 -17.66 7.69 5.85
C ASN A 90 -16.56 6.69 6.22
N ALA A 91 -15.61 7.06 7.08
CA ALA A 91 -14.57 6.15 7.55
C ALA A 91 -15.16 4.93 8.27
N ILE A 92 -16.11 5.15 9.20
CA ILE A 92 -16.82 4.06 9.91
C ILE A 92 -17.54 3.16 8.92
N THR A 93 -18.32 3.75 8.01
CA THR A 93 -19.13 2.99 7.04
C THR A 93 -18.26 2.17 6.10
N ILE A 94 -17.21 2.77 5.54
CA ILE A 94 -16.25 2.08 4.68
C ILE A 94 -15.61 0.94 5.44
N MET A 95 -15.14 1.17 6.67
CA MET A 95 -14.47 0.16 7.45
C MET A 95 -15.39 -1.03 7.75
N VAL A 96 -16.58 -0.80 8.32
CA VAL A 96 -17.56 -1.88 8.62
C VAL A 96 -17.87 -2.70 7.37
N ASN A 97 -18.21 -2.05 6.26
CA ASN A 97 -18.53 -2.73 5.01
C ASN A 97 -17.35 -3.54 4.45
N THR A 98 -16.14 -3.04 4.64
CA THR A 98 -14.92 -3.70 4.17
C THR A 98 -14.56 -4.89 5.05
N MET A 99 -14.75 -4.76 6.37
CA MET A 99 -14.56 -5.86 7.32
C MET A 99 -15.56 -6.98 7.06
N ASP A 100 -16.84 -6.64 6.96
CA ASP A 100 -17.91 -7.60 6.68
C ASP A 100 -17.67 -8.32 5.35
N TYR A 101 -17.32 -7.56 4.30
CA TYR A 101 -16.93 -8.17 3.03
C TYR A 101 -15.77 -9.16 3.20
N THR A 102 -14.71 -8.76 3.92
CA THR A 102 -13.53 -9.62 4.15
C THR A 102 -13.88 -10.86 4.96
N ILE A 103 -14.68 -10.75 6.02
CA ILE A 103 -15.17 -11.87 6.85
C ILE A 103 -15.91 -12.88 5.98
N ASN A 104 -16.78 -12.39 5.10
CA ASN A 104 -17.59 -13.23 4.21
C ASN A 104 -16.77 -13.93 3.11
N GLN A 105 -15.56 -13.46 2.78
CA GLN A 105 -14.68 -14.12 1.80
C GLN A 105 -14.00 -15.38 2.34
N TYR A 106 -13.76 -15.48 3.65
CA TYR A 106 -12.99 -16.57 4.25
C TYR A 106 -13.84 -17.36 5.23
N LEU A 107 -14.01 -18.67 4.96
CA LEU A 107 -14.87 -19.58 5.74
C LEU A 107 -14.56 -19.55 7.25
N THR A 108 -13.28 -19.46 7.61
CA THR A 108 -12.84 -19.40 9.00
C THR A 108 -13.41 -18.20 9.76
N PHE A 109 -13.58 -17.05 9.10
CA PHE A 109 -14.09 -15.84 9.73
C PHE A 109 -15.61 -15.74 9.66
N LYS A 110 -16.21 -16.15 8.53
CA LYS A 110 -17.66 -16.09 8.29
C LYS A 110 -18.52 -16.66 9.42
N HIS A 111 -18.02 -17.69 10.10
CA HIS A 111 -18.74 -18.38 11.18
C HIS A 111 -18.17 -18.13 12.57
N SER A 112 -17.29 -17.14 12.71
CA SER A 112 -16.54 -16.91 13.94
C SER A 112 -16.45 -15.43 14.32
N ILE A 113 -16.73 -14.51 13.39
CA ILE A 113 -16.77 -13.07 13.64
C ILE A 113 -18.10 -12.53 13.14
N THR A 114 -18.78 -11.76 13.98
CA THR A 114 -19.97 -11.00 13.62
C THR A 114 -19.72 -9.52 13.92
N ILE A 115 -20.15 -8.65 13.01
CA ILE A 115 -20.05 -7.20 13.19
C ILE A 115 -21.45 -6.60 13.12
N ASN A 116 -21.84 -5.91 14.18
CA ASN A 116 -23.07 -5.13 14.23
C ASN A 116 -22.74 -3.65 14.30
N ARG A 117 -23.57 -2.82 13.66
CA ARG A 117 -23.47 -1.37 13.73
C ARG A 117 -24.83 -0.79 14.09
N PHE A 118 -24.82 0.09 15.08
CA PHE A 118 -25.98 0.87 15.50
C PHE A 118 -25.63 2.34 15.41
N GLU A 119 -26.50 3.14 14.83
CA GLU A 119 -26.34 4.60 14.80
C GLU A 119 -27.43 5.27 15.65
N HIS A 120 -27.02 6.28 16.40
CA HIS A 120 -27.89 7.10 17.21
C HIS A 120 -27.52 8.57 17.07
N PHE A 121 -28.50 9.45 17.12
CA PHE A 121 -28.29 10.90 17.07
C PHE A 121 -28.76 11.50 18.39
N GLN A 122 -27.85 12.13 19.13
CA GLN A 122 -28.21 12.87 20.34
C GLN A 122 -29.05 14.11 19.99
N LYS A 123 -28.74 14.75 18.86
CA LYS A 123 -29.54 15.81 18.23
C LYS A 123 -29.30 15.78 16.73
N GLN A 124 -30.35 15.84 15.91
CA GLN A 124 -30.22 15.66 14.46
C GLN A 124 -29.71 16.91 13.72
N ARG A 125 -30.10 18.13 14.15
CA ARG A 125 -29.74 19.39 13.45
C ARG A 125 -29.42 20.53 14.42
N GLY A 126 -28.66 21.50 13.93
CA GLY A 126 -28.27 22.72 14.66
C GLY A 126 -27.08 22.53 15.60
N PRO A 127 -26.75 23.56 16.41
CA PRO A 127 -25.70 23.51 17.42
C PRO A 127 -25.92 22.31 18.36
N LYS A 128 -24.84 21.61 18.73
CA LYS A 128 -24.87 20.38 19.54
C LYS A 128 -25.40 19.12 18.83
N SER A 129 -25.49 19.14 17.50
CA SER A 129 -25.81 17.93 16.71
C SER A 129 -24.64 16.96 16.75
N LYS A 130 -24.85 15.81 17.41
CA LYS A 130 -23.87 14.73 17.56
C LYS A 130 -24.45 13.40 17.10
N ARG A 131 -23.70 12.71 16.25
CA ARG A 131 -23.94 11.33 15.84
C ARG A 131 -23.03 10.42 16.65
N ILE A 132 -23.58 9.33 17.14
CA ILE A 132 -22.89 8.30 17.91
C ILE A 132 -23.07 6.98 17.17
N ASP A 133 -21.96 6.41 16.70
CA ASP A 133 -21.94 5.07 16.13
C ASP A 133 -21.45 4.08 17.20
N LYS A 134 -22.22 3.02 17.43
CA LYS A 134 -21.80 1.86 18.21
C LYS A 134 -21.52 0.70 17.26
N ILE A 135 -20.32 0.17 17.32
CA ILE A 135 -19.89 -0.95 16.49
C ILE A 135 -19.50 -2.08 17.43
N GLU A 136 -20.16 -3.22 17.30
CA GLU A 136 -19.91 -4.41 18.09
C GLU A 136 -19.23 -5.46 17.22
N ILE A 137 -18.09 -5.95 17.66
CA ILE A 137 -17.35 -7.06 17.05
C ILE A 137 -17.43 -8.23 18.02
N ILE A 138 -18.11 -9.28 17.60
CA ILE A 138 -18.32 -10.48 18.40
C ILE A 138 -17.44 -11.58 17.80
N CYS A 139 -16.48 -12.05 18.59
CA CYS A 139 -15.53 -13.08 18.21
C CYS A 139 -15.84 -14.38 18.96
N ASN A 140 -15.82 -15.50 18.26
CA ASN A 140 -15.91 -16.86 18.83
C ASN A 140 -14.49 -17.43 19.07
N PRO A 141 -13.99 -17.49 20.32
CA PRO A 141 -12.65 -17.97 20.65
C PRO A 141 -12.44 -19.48 20.43
N GLU A 142 -13.51 -20.27 20.28
CA GLU A 142 -13.42 -21.70 19.97
C GLU A 142 -12.97 -21.94 18.52
N ARG A 143 -13.22 -20.96 17.63
CA ARG A 143 -12.91 -21.05 16.20
C ARG A 143 -11.81 -20.09 15.75
N LEU A 144 -11.41 -19.17 16.62
CA LEU A 144 -10.40 -18.15 16.33
C LEU A 144 -9.24 -18.24 17.30
N THR A 145 -8.05 -17.96 16.78
CA THR A 145 -6.92 -17.66 17.65
C THR A 145 -7.04 -16.23 18.17
N ILE A 146 -6.45 -15.96 19.34
CA ILE A 146 -6.34 -14.61 19.88
C ILE A 146 -5.70 -13.64 18.86
N GLN A 147 -4.69 -14.09 18.12
CA GLN A 147 -4.03 -13.30 17.09
C GLN A 147 -4.99 -12.85 15.99
N ASN A 148 -5.90 -13.73 15.53
CA ASN A 148 -6.91 -13.36 14.54
C ASN A 148 -7.80 -12.23 15.07
N CYS A 149 -8.32 -12.36 16.28
CA CYS A 149 -9.16 -11.34 16.90
C CYS A 149 -8.44 -9.99 16.95
N PHE A 150 -7.21 -9.96 17.50
CA PHE A 150 -6.44 -8.72 17.59
C PHE A 150 -6.10 -8.11 16.24
N ALA A 151 -5.89 -8.93 15.22
CA ALA A 151 -5.64 -8.44 13.87
C ALA A 151 -6.86 -7.69 13.30
N PHE A 152 -8.08 -8.15 13.57
CA PHE A 152 -9.31 -7.42 13.22
C PHE A 152 -9.51 -6.16 14.08
N LEU A 153 -9.21 -6.22 15.38
CA LEU A 153 -9.32 -5.05 16.26
C LEU A 153 -8.36 -3.92 15.84
N LYS A 154 -7.15 -4.25 15.38
CA LYS A 154 -6.16 -3.29 14.87
C LYS A 154 -6.62 -2.51 13.63
N TRP A 155 -7.63 -2.98 12.89
CA TRP A 155 -8.18 -2.20 11.77
C TRP A 155 -8.87 -0.91 12.21
N TRP A 156 -9.27 -0.81 13.48
CA TRP A 156 -9.96 0.36 14.03
C TRP A 156 -9.02 1.50 14.44
N SER A 157 -7.71 1.34 14.28
CA SER A 157 -6.73 2.42 14.48
C SER A 157 -6.63 3.36 13.27
N LEU A 158 -7.76 3.89 12.79
CA LEU A 158 -7.80 4.78 11.62
C LEU A 158 -7.44 6.23 11.98
N GLU A 159 -6.73 6.92 11.08
CA GLU A 159 -6.41 8.34 11.25
C GLU A 159 -7.65 9.23 11.22
N GLU A 160 -8.69 8.83 10.47
CA GLU A 160 -9.94 9.58 10.38
C GLU A 160 -10.67 9.66 11.73
N PHE A 161 -10.31 8.80 12.69
CA PHE A 161 -10.86 8.88 14.03
C PHE A 161 -10.26 10.01 14.85
N SER A 162 -9.15 10.62 14.45
CA SER A 162 -8.60 11.82 15.10
C SER A 162 -9.60 12.98 15.11
N PHE A 163 -10.51 13.01 14.13
CA PHE A 163 -11.58 14.00 14.03
C PHE A 163 -12.72 13.74 15.01
N SER A 164 -12.83 12.55 15.60
CA SER A 164 -13.90 12.23 16.54
C SER A 164 -13.74 13.04 17.82
N GLU A 165 -14.86 13.39 18.44
CA GLU A 165 -14.87 14.02 19.76
C GLU A 165 -14.42 13.01 20.82
N GLN A 166 -14.97 11.80 20.73
CA GLN A 166 -14.73 10.73 21.69
C GLN A 166 -14.72 9.38 20.99
N VAL A 167 -13.81 8.52 21.43
CA VAL A 167 -13.84 7.08 21.14
C VAL A 167 -13.81 6.34 22.47
N LYS A 168 -14.82 5.50 22.72
CA LYS A 168 -14.90 4.62 23.89
C LYS A 168 -14.80 3.17 23.44
N VAL A 169 -14.05 2.37 24.18
CA VAL A 169 -13.89 0.93 23.96
C VAL A 169 -14.41 0.19 25.18
N GLU A 170 -15.38 -0.69 24.96
CA GLU A 170 -15.94 -1.58 25.99
C GLU A 170 -15.75 -3.02 25.54
N VAL A 171 -15.22 -3.85 26.43
CA VAL A 171 -14.95 -5.26 26.16
C VAL A 171 -15.74 -6.10 27.13
N PHE A 172 -16.44 -7.10 26.60
CA PHE A 172 -17.25 -8.02 27.36
C PHE A 172 -16.85 -9.46 27.02
N GLY A 173 -16.74 -10.30 28.04
CA GLY A 173 -16.36 -11.70 27.90
C GLY A 173 -17.45 -12.61 28.47
N LYS A 174 -17.79 -13.67 27.75
CA LYS A 174 -18.62 -14.77 28.24
C LYS A 174 -17.75 -16.01 28.39
N CYS A 175 -17.61 -16.51 29.61
CA CYS A 175 -16.83 -17.71 29.90
C CYS A 175 -17.65 -18.98 29.65
N LYS A 176 -16.97 -20.08 29.30
CA LYS A 176 -17.62 -21.39 29.10
C LYS A 176 -18.35 -21.82 30.37
N GLY A 177 -19.60 -22.24 30.21
CA GLY A 177 -20.46 -22.66 31.33
C GLY A 177 -21.13 -21.51 32.09
N GLU A 178 -20.83 -20.24 31.79
CA GLU A 178 -21.51 -19.09 32.37
C GLU A 178 -22.63 -18.59 31.45
N SER A 179 -23.79 -18.22 32.02
CA SER A 179 -24.90 -17.64 31.26
C SER A 179 -24.67 -16.17 30.93
N ASN A 180 -23.99 -15.45 31.81
CA ASN A 180 -23.92 -13.99 31.79
C ASN A 180 -22.60 -13.50 31.17
N THR A 181 -22.68 -12.44 30.38
CA THR A 181 -21.51 -11.72 29.86
C THR A 181 -21.02 -10.73 30.92
N LYS A 182 -19.71 -10.72 31.20
CA LYS A 182 -19.08 -9.81 32.17
C LYS A 182 -18.23 -8.76 31.47
N ASN A 183 -18.12 -7.56 32.06
CA ASN A 183 -17.22 -6.53 31.55
C ASN A 183 -15.76 -6.92 31.86
N VAL A 184 -14.90 -6.84 30.84
CA VAL A 184 -13.46 -7.11 30.93
C VAL A 184 -12.68 -5.81 30.98
N MET A 185 -13.10 -4.82 30.18
CA MET A 185 -12.45 -3.53 30.04
C MET A 185 -13.48 -2.48 29.65
N ASN A 186 -13.32 -1.27 30.16
CA ASN A 186 -14.09 -0.11 29.76
C ASN A 186 -13.18 1.11 29.80
N SER A 187 -12.92 1.72 28.64
CA SER A 187 -12.00 2.86 28.53
C SER A 187 -12.54 3.90 27.57
N ASN A 188 -12.54 5.16 28.00
CA ASN A 188 -12.52 6.28 27.07
C ASN A 188 -11.08 6.42 26.57
N LEU A 189 -10.88 6.49 25.25
CA LEU A 189 -9.56 6.66 24.68
C LEU A 189 -9.16 8.13 24.76
N GLU A 190 -7.92 8.38 25.15
CA GLU A 190 -7.32 9.71 25.14
C GLU A 190 -6.63 9.98 23.80
N LYS A 191 -6.69 11.25 23.36
CA LYS A 191 -5.86 11.70 22.25
C LYS A 191 -4.45 11.93 22.74
N LYS A 192 -3.48 11.37 22.03
CA LYS A 192 -2.05 11.63 22.26
C LYS A 192 -1.41 12.20 21.00
N PRO A 193 -0.34 12.99 21.14
CA PRO A 193 0.51 13.39 20.02
C PRO A 193 0.91 12.17 19.18
N LEU A 194 0.93 12.34 17.86
CA LEU A 194 1.21 11.27 16.91
C LEU A 194 2.54 10.53 17.16
N ASN A 195 3.58 11.23 17.64
CA ASN A 195 4.88 10.64 18.02
C ASN A 195 4.84 9.77 19.29
N ALA A 196 3.83 9.92 20.14
CA ALA A 196 3.64 9.06 21.31
C ALA A 196 2.93 7.74 20.95
N ILE A 197 2.33 7.66 19.77
CA ILE A 197 1.52 6.51 19.31
C ILE A 197 2.23 5.73 18.19
N ASN A 198 3.00 6.43 17.35
CA ASN A 198 3.64 5.86 16.17
C ASN A 198 5.15 6.12 16.16
N GLU A 199 5.92 5.15 15.68
CA GLU A 199 7.37 5.24 15.48
C GLU A 199 7.71 6.05 14.21
N PHE A 200 7.53 7.37 14.25
CA PHE A 200 8.02 8.26 13.20
C PHE A 200 9.54 8.44 13.28
N ILE A 201 10.16 8.86 12.17
CA ILE A 201 11.53 9.40 12.16
C ILE A 201 11.63 10.51 13.23
N SER A 202 12.43 10.27 14.27
CA SER A 202 12.81 11.26 15.27
C SER A 202 13.87 12.23 14.72
N LEU A 203 14.28 13.22 15.52
CA LEU A 203 15.42 14.08 15.19
C LEU A 203 16.72 13.25 15.09
N ASP A 204 16.90 12.23 15.95
CA ASP A 204 18.09 11.36 15.91
C ASP A 204 18.09 10.47 14.66
N ASP A 205 16.93 9.91 14.29
CA ASP A 205 16.76 9.16 13.05
C ASP A 205 17.03 10.03 11.81
N PHE A 206 16.77 11.35 11.92
CA PHE A 206 17.05 12.30 10.87
C PHE A 206 18.56 12.50 10.67
N GLU A 207 19.39 12.46 11.72
CA GLU A 207 20.84 12.53 11.57
C GLU A 207 21.40 11.35 10.77
N LEU A 208 20.95 10.13 11.10
CA LEU A 208 21.32 8.92 10.35
C LEU A 208 20.81 8.98 8.90
N THR A 209 19.57 9.42 8.71
CA THR A 209 19.01 9.63 7.37
C THR A 209 19.83 10.63 6.57
N CYS A 210 20.19 11.77 7.19
CA CYS A 210 21.03 12.78 6.58
C CYS A 210 22.41 12.21 6.24
N LYS A 211 23.03 11.41 7.13
CA LYS A 211 24.31 10.73 6.87
C LYS A 211 24.22 9.81 5.64
N LEU A 212 23.18 8.99 5.55
CA LEU A 212 22.95 8.13 4.38
C LEU A 212 22.75 8.95 3.09
N LEU A 213 21.78 9.86 3.11
CA LEU A 213 21.40 10.66 1.93
C LEU A 213 22.52 11.59 1.46
N THR A 214 23.45 11.97 2.33
CA THR A 214 24.63 12.80 1.99
C THR A 214 25.87 11.97 1.65
N SER A 215 25.79 10.64 1.65
CA SER A 215 26.89 9.78 1.22
C SER A 215 27.23 10.01 -0.26
N LYS A 216 28.52 9.92 -0.61
CA LYS A 216 28.99 10.03 -2.00
C LYS A 216 28.43 8.86 -2.83
N HIS A 217 28.45 7.66 -2.26
CA HIS A 217 27.93 6.46 -2.91
C HIS A 217 26.42 6.53 -3.12
N TYR A 218 25.65 7.06 -2.15
CA TYR A 218 24.23 7.30 -2.34
C TYR A 218 23.96 8.21 -3.54
N PHE A 219 24.71 9.32 -3.63
CA PHE A 219 24.59 10.26 -4.72
C PHE A 219 24.93 9.65 -6.08
N GLU A 220 25.99 8.83 -6.14
CA GLU A 220 26.39 8.10 -7.36
C GLU A 220 25.31 7.12 -7.81
N ILE A 221 24.84 6.23 -6.92
CA ILE A 221 23.78 5.27 -7.20
C ILE A 221 22.52 6.00 -7.69
N PHE A 222 22.12 7.04 -6.95
CA PHE A 222 20.93 7.82 -7.28
C PHE A 222 21.02 8.45 -8.68
N LYS A 223 22.18 9.03 -9.03
CA LYS A 223 22.42 9.55 -10.39
C LYS A 223 22.34 8.47 -11.46
N SER A 224 22.97 7.32 -11.25
CA SER A 224 22.97 6.22 -12.23
C SER A 224 21.56 5.71 -12.54
N TYR A 225 20.67 5.67 -11.54
CA TYR A 225 19.28 5.27 -11.73
C TYR A 225 18.40 6.34 -12.37
N MET A 226 18.68 7.62 -12.09
CA MET A 226 17.95 8.75 -12.67
C MET A 226 18.34 9.04 -14.12
N PHE A 227 19.61 8.75 -14.48
CA PHE A 227 20.20 9.08 -15.78
C PHE A 227 20.89 7.86 -16.42
N PRO A 228 20.16 6.77 -16.73
CA PRO A 228 20.75 5.61 -17.37
C PRO A 228 21.32 5.96 -18.75
N GLU A 229 22.39 5.28 -19.16
CA GLU A 229 23.00 5.45 -20.48
C GLU A 229 21.98 5.19 -21.61
N GLY A 230 21.91 6.12 -22.56
CA GLY A 230 20.97 6.08 -23.69
C GLY A 230 19.66 6.87 -23.48
N PHE A 231 19.46 7.50 -22.32
CA PHE A 231 18.29 8.35 -22.05
C PHE A 231 18.67 9.77 -21.62
N ASP A 232 18.13 10.76 -22.33
CA ASP A 232 18.01 12.14 -21.86
C ASP A 232 16.78 12.26 -20.95
N SER A 233 16.90 11.66 -19.76
CA SER A 233 15.82 11.53 -18.78
C SER A 233 15.62 12.80 -17.96
N ASN A 234 14.41 13.35 -17.96
CA ASN A 234 13.96 14.37 -17.00
C ASN A 234 13.02 13.74 -15.95
N ALA A 235 13.51 12.85 -15.08
CA ALA A 235 12.67 12.21 -14.07
C ALA A 235 12.27 13.17 -12.92
N GLU A 236 11.08 12.98 -12.33
CA GLU A 236 10.53 13.83 -11.28
C GLU A 236 10.88 13.28 -9.89
N ILE A 237 11.76 13.92 -9.13
CA ILE A 237 12.01 13.49 -7.74
C ILE A 237 10.99 14.12 -6.80
N THR A 238 10.31 13.28 -6.03
CA THR A 238 9.51 13.68 -4.88
C THR A 238 10.32 13.42 -3.61
N LEU A 239 10.21 14.28 -2.60
CA LEU A 239 10.94 14.14 -1.34
C LEU A 239 9.98 14.26 -0.16
N ASP A 240 10.30 13.59 0.93
CA ASP A 240 9.58 13.70 2.19
C ASP A 240 10.39 14.58 3.15
N ILE A 241 9.80 15.71 3.58
CA ILE A 241 10.40 16.57 4.60
C ILE A 241 9.93 16.08 5.96
N ALA A 242 10.89 15.77 6.84
CA ALA A 242 10.57 15.50 8.24
C ALA A 242 10.25 16.78 8.98
N LYS A 243 9.25 16.69 9.86
CA LYS A 243 8.96 17.68 10.88
C LYS A 243 8.83 16.93 12.19
N GLU A 244 9.43 17.47 13.24
CA GLU A 244 9.37 16.87 14.57
C GLU A 244 7.91 16.61 14.98
N GLY A 245 7.63 15.40 15.47
CA GLY A 245 6.31 15.03 15.95
C GLY A 245 5.24 14.84 14.87
N LYS A 246 5.57 14.94 13.56
CA LYS A 246 4.60 14.87 12.47
C LYS A 246 4.97 13.85 11.42
N PHE A 247 3.94 13.30 10.75
CA PHE A 247 4.12 12.53 9.53
C PHE A 247 4.90 13.36 8.50
N PRO A 248 5.95 12.80 7.87
CA PRO A 248 6.69 13.52 6.85
C PRO A 248 5.79 14.01 5.71
N GLN A 249 6.03 15.25 5.29
CA GLN A 249 5.22 15.89 4.25
C GLN A 249 5.88 15.69 2.90
N LYS A 250 5.15 15.06 1.99
CA LYS A 250 5.56 14.87 0.60
C LYS A 250 5.62 16.21 -0.15
N ARG A 251 6.76 16.52 -0.76
CA ARG A 251 7.05 17.78 -1.50
C ARG A 251 7.75 17.49 -2.83
N ARG A 252 7.55 18.35 -3.83
CA ARG A 252 8.23 18.28 -5.15
C ARG A 252 9.27 19.37 -5.36
N THR A 253 9.21 20.43 -4.55
CA THR A 253 10.06 21.61 -4.65
C THR A 253 10.82 21.83 -3.35
N VAL A 254 12.07 22.27 -3.47
CA VAL A 254 12.91 22.73 -2.37
C VAL A 254 13.13 24.23 -2.46
N SER A 255 13.46 24.86 -1.34
CA SER A 255 13.87 26.27 -1.30
C SER A 255 15.39 26.34 -1.30
N ILE A 256 15.97 27.15 -2.19
CA ILE A 256 17.41 27.43 -2.27
C ILE A 256 17.56 28.94 -2.40
N ASP A 257 18.26 29.54 -1.43
CA ASP A 257 18.56 30.98 -1.41
C ASP A 257 17.30 31.85 -1.64
N GLY A 258 16.17 31.43 -1.06
CA GLY A 258 14.86 32.09 -1.17
C GLY A 258 14.01 31.72 -2.39
N SER A 259 14.59 31.06 -3.40
CA SER A 259 13.91 30.64 -4.62
C SER A 259 13.40 29.20 -4.54
N LYS A 260 12.21 28.93 -5.08
CA LYS A 260 11.64 27.57 -5.14
C LYS A 260 12.02 26.89 -6.46
N MET A 261 12.62 25.71 -6.39
CA MET A 261 12.94 24.91 -7.58
C MET A 261 12.58 23.44 -7.38
N LYS A 262 12.31 22.70 -8.46
CA LYS A 262 12.01 21.26 -8.37
C LYS A 262 13.30 20.50 -8.08
N PHE A 263 13.24 19.50 -7.20
CA PHE A 263 14.45 18.80 -6.75
C PHE A 263 15.22 18.13 -7.91
N HIS A 264 14.53 17.58 -8.91
CA HIS A 264 15.20 16.99 -10.07
C HIS A 264 15.87 18.00 -11.01
N GLN A 265 15.41 19.26 -11.04
CA GLN A 265 16.09 20.30 -11.81
C GLN A 265 17.47 20.61 -11.21
N LEU A 266 17.64 20.32 -9.91
CA LEU A 266 18.89 20.48 -9.18
C LEU A 266 19.79 19.25 -9.26
N ILE A 267 19.21 18.06 -9.38
CA ILE A 267 19.96 16.79 -9.45
C ILE A 267 20.07 16.33 -10.89
N THR A 268 21.10 16.81 -11.59
CA THR A 268 21.45 16.48 -12.97
C THR A 268 22.77 15.70 -13.01
N LYS A 269 23.20 15.25 -14.19
CA LYS A 269 24.53 14.63 -14.36
C LYS A 269 25.67 15.53 -13.84
N THR A 270 25.55 16.86 -13.96
CA THR A 270 26.62 17.82 -13.62
C THR A 270 26.59 18.32 -12.18
N THR A 271 25.52 18.08 -11.41
CA THR A 271 25.41 18.55 -10.01
C THR A 271 26.58 18.07 -9.16
N LEU A 272 27.20 18.97 -8.39
CA LEU A 272 28.27 18.61 -7.47
C LEU A 272 27.71 17.94 -6.21
N HIS A 273 28.48 17.01 -5.63
CA HIS A 273 28.08 16.34 -4.39
C HIS A 273 27.90 17.31 -3.22
N SER A 274 28.73 18.36 -3.15
CA SER A 274 28.63 19.42 -2.13
C SER A 274 27.28 20.14 -2.18
N GLU A 275 26.78 20.45 -3.38
CA GLU A 275 25.49 21.10 -3.59
C GLU A 275 24.34 20.18 -3.16
N PHE A 276 24.38 18.90 -3.56
CA PHE A 276 23.41 17.91 -3.11
C PHE A 276 23.37 17.81 -1.57
N ARG A 277 24.53 17.78 -0.92
CA ARG A 277 24.62 17.76 0.55
C ARG A 277 24.00 19.01 1.18
N LYS A 278 24.25 20.19 0.62
CA LYS A 278 23.65 21.47 1.07
C LYS A 278 22.13 21.36 1.03
N ILE A 279 21.56 20.91 -0.09
CA ILE A 279 20.10 20.80 -0.29
C ILE A 279 19.46 19.86 0.73
N ILE A 280 20.03 18.65 0.94
CA ILE A 280 19.51 17.65 1.89
C ILE A 280 19.44 18.23 3.31
N LYS A 281 20.52 18.90 3.75
CA LYS A 281 20.65 19.47 5.10
C LYS A 281 19.70 20.64 5.31
N GLU A 282 19.72 21.63 4.42
CA GLU A 282 18.91 22.85 4.57
C GLU A 282 17.41 22.57 4.52
N ASN A 283 16.98 21.59 3.71
CA ASN A 283 15.57 21.26 3.55
C ASN A 283 15.07 20.16 4.50
N ARG A 284 15.92 19.65 5.40
CA ARG A 284 15.60 18.57 6.36
C ARG A 284 14.91 17.37 5.71
N ILE A 285 15.53 16.84 4.65
CA ILE A 285 14.96 15.76 3.84
C ILE A 285 15.12 14.41 4.55
N ALA A 286 14.00 13.73 4.78
CA ALA A 286 13.96 12.44 5.48
C ALA A 286 13.68 11.23 4.57
N GLY A 287 13.48 11.47 3.28
CA GLY A 287 13.33 10.43 2.27
C GLY A 287 13.28 11.01 0.87
N LEU A 288 13.74 10.22 -0.10
CA LEU A 288 13.74 10.57 -1.52
C LEU A 288 12.99 9.50 -2.31
N TYR A 289 11.94 9.93 -3.01
CA TYR A 289 11.06 9.09 -3.80
C TYR A 289 11.16 9.52 -5.25
N CYS A 290 11.89 8.77 -6.04
CA CYS A 290 11.94 9.01 -7.47
C CYS A 290 10.56 8.74 -8.05
N SER A 291 9.97 9.73 -8.70
CA SER A 291 8.87 9.51 -9.62
C SER A 291 9.34 9.60 -11.06
N VAL A 292 9.25 8.53 -11.83
CA VAL A 292 9.67 8.57 -13.23
C VAL A 292 8.53 9.07 -14.10
N LYS A 293 8.64 10.32 -14.51
CA LYS A 293 7.88 10.94 -15.59
C LYS A 293 8.89 11.73 -16.41
N ASN A 294 9.16 11.34 -17.66
CA ASN A 294 9.94 12.21 -18.56
C ASN A 294 9.12 13.49 -18.83
N THR A 295 9.76 14.63 -19.08
CA THR A 295 9.08 15.86 -19.54
C THR A 295 8.42 15.67 -20.92
N ASN A 296 8.91 14.70 -21.70
CA ASN A 296 8.31 14.25 -22.97
C ASN A 296 7.28 13.15 -22.78
N ASP A 297 6.90 12.88 -21.54
CA ASP A 297 5.82 11.98 -21.23
C ASP A 297 6.11 10.47 -21.51
N ASP A 298 7.37 10.06 -21.53
CA ASP A 298 7.81 8.67 -21.73
C ASP A 298 7.87 7.79 -20.46
N LEU A 299 7.80 6.46 -20.66
CA LEU A 299 8.00 5.43 -19.64
C LEU A 299 9.46 4.93 -19.62
N LEU A 300 10.15 4.96 -18.48
CA LEU A 300 11.54 4.46 -18.36
C LEU A 300 11.64 3.08 -17.69
N TYR A 301 10.66 2.71 -16.87
CA TYR A 301 10.67 1.44 -16.12
C TYR A 301 9.29 0.80 -16.11
N LEU A 302 9.26 -0.54 -16.21
CA LEU A 302 8.11 -1.33 -15.79
C LEU A 302 8.24 -1.65 -14.31
N LEU A 303 7.15 -1.46 -13.56
CA LEU A 303 7.11 -1.64 -12.10
C LEU A 303 5.89 -2.47 -11.68
N ILE A 304 6.15 -3.45 -10.81
CA ILE A 304 5.14 -4.13 -10.01
C ILE A 304 5.48 -3.89 -8.55
N ASP A 305 4.55 -3.29 -7.81
CA ASP A 305 4.62 -3.12 -6.36
C ASP A 305 3.77 -4.20 -5.67
N ILE A 306 4.42 -5.07 -4.89
CA ILE A 306 3.76 -6.12 -4.13
C ILE A 306 3.42 -5.56 -2.75
N ASP A 307 2.21 -5.04 -2.63
CA ASP A 307 1.67 -4.38 -1.46
C ASP A 307 1.02 -5.39 -0.51
N VAL A 308 1.79 -5.82 0.49
CA VAL A 308 1.35 -6.76 1.51
C VAL A 308 0.62 -6.02 2.64
N PRO A 309 -0.68 -6.31 2.91
CA PRO A 309 -1.41 -5.64 3.96
C PRO A 309 -0.87 -5.97 5.35
N SER A 310 -0.80 -4.95 6.22
CA SER A 310 -0.28 -5.06 7.60
C SER A 310 -0.99 -6.11 8.44
N ILE A 311 -2.25 -6.41 8.13
CA ILE A 311 -3.03 -7.40 8.86
C ILE A 311 -2.51 -8.82 8.65
N LEU A 312 -1.89 -9.16 7.51
CA LEU A 312 -1.29 -10.49 7.33
C LEU A 312 -0.15 -10.70 8.33
N TYR A 313 0.73 -9.70 8.48
CA TYR A 313 1.78 -9.70 9.52
C TYR A 313 1.25 -9.70 10.96
N SER A 314 -0.03 -9.34 11.16
CA SER A 314 -0.68 -9.40 12.48
C SER A 314 -1.37 -10.74 12.74
N MET A 315 -1.71 -11.50 11.68
CA MET A 315 -2.43 -12.78 11.75
C MET A 315 -1.53 -14.01 11.66
N PHE A 316 -0.35 -13.85 11.06
CA PHE A 316 0.58 -14.93 10.72
C PHE A 316 2.00 -14.57 11.14
N PRO A 317 2.87 -15.58 11.38
CA PRO A 317 4.29 -15.34 11.60
C PRO A 317 4.89 -14.50 10.46
N PRO A 318 5.71 -13.46 10.77
CA PRO A 318 6.29 -12.59 9.75
C PRO A 318 7.07 -13.34 8.66
N GLN A 319 7.78 -14.40 9.04
CA GLN A 319 8.52 -15.25 8.11
C GLN A 319 7.62 -15.94 7.08
N GLN A 320 6.44 -16.44 7.48
CA GLN A 320 5.48 -17.07 6.57
C GLN A 320 4.90 -16.06 5.57
N VAL A 321 4.61 -14.83 6.03
CA VAL A 321 4.16 -13.75 5.14
C VAL A 321 5.26 -13.34 4.16
N TRP A 322 6.52 -13.33 4.62
CA TRP A 322 7.67 -13.06 3.78
C TRP A 322 7.92 -14.14 2.72
N GLU A 323 7.85 -15.42 3.11
CA GLU A 323 7.93 -16.56 2.18
C GLU A 323 6.86 -16.47 1.09
N LEU A 324 5.61 -16.18 1.47
CA LEU A 324 4.54 -15.92 0.51
C LEU A 324 4.91 -14.76 -0.44
N THR A 325 5.44 -13.67 0.10
CA THR A 325 5.84 -12.48 -0.67
C THR A 325 6.94 -12.80 -1.70
N LEU A 326 7.94 -13.59 -1.30
CA LEU A 326 8.99 -14.08 -2.19
C LEU A 326 8.46 -15.08 -3.23
N ASN A 327 7.54 -15.97 -2.86
CA ASN A 327 6.91 -16.92 -3.77
C ASN A 327 6.12 -16.23 -4.87
N ILE A 328 5.43 -15.12 -4.56
CA ILE A 328 4.78 -14.27 -5.56
C ILE A 328 5.81 -13.72 -6.55
N ALA A 329 6.89 -13.11 -6.06
CA ALA A 329 7.93 -12.52 -6.91
C ALA A 329 8.63 -13.57 -7.81
N LYS A 330 8.89 -14.77 -7.26
CA LYS A 330 9.41 -15.92 -8.01
C LYS A 330 8.44 -16.38 -9.10
N ALA A 331 7.15 -16.50 -8.77
CA ALA A 331 6.12 -16.93 -9.72
C ALA A 331 5.91 -15.92 -10.86
N ILE A 332 5.91 -14.63 -10.54
CA ILE A 332 5.84 -13.53 -11.53
C ILE A 332 7.06 -13.60 -12.45
N SER A 333 8.27 -13.66 -11.89
CA SER A 333 9.53 -13.74 -12.68
C SER A 333 9.57 -14.97 -13.57
N LYS A 334 9.17 -16.14 -13.06
CA LYS A 334 9.08 -17.40 -13.84
C LYS A 334 8.09 -17.26 -14.99
N THR A 335 6.93 -16.66 -14.74
CA THR A 335 5.92 -16.42 -15.77
C THR A 335 6.46 -15.45 -16.81
N ALA A 336 7.03 -14.33 -16.40
CA ALA A 336 7.61 -13.31 -17.29
C ALA A 336 8.67 -13.90 -18.22
N SER A 337 9.59 -14.70 -17.66
CA SER A 337 10.66 -15.38 -18.40
C SER A 337 10.12 -16.35 -19.45
N ARG A 338 9.07 -17.14 -19.13
CA ARG A 338 8.39 -18.01 -20.12
C ARG A 338 7.85 -17.23 -21.31
N PHE A 339 7.41 -15.99 -21.08
CA PHE A 339 6.90 -15.11 -22.12
C PHE A 339 7.98 -14.23 -22.78
N GLY A 340 9.26 -14.43 -22.40
CA GLY A 340 10.40 -13.80 -23.05
C GLY A 340 10.79 -12.45 -22.48
N LEU A 341 10.29 -12.07 -21.29
CA LEU A 341 10.83 -10.93 -20.54
C LEU A 341 12.10 -11.34 -19.77
N PRO A 342 13.07 -10.43 -19.60
CA PRO A 342 14.18 -10.65 -18.69
C PRO A 342 13.71 -10.75 -17.23
N SER A 343 14.59 -11.23 -16.35
CA SER A 343 14.29 -11.31 -14.91
C SER A 343 14.12 -9.92 -14.31
N PHE A 344 13.11 -9.76 -13.46
CA PHE A 344 12.93 -8.53 -12.70
C PHE A 344 14.03 -8.36 -11.68
N LYS A 345 14.48 -7.12 -11.50
CA LYS A 345 15.25 -6.72 -10.33
C LYS A 345 14.28 -6.58 -9.15
N ILE A 346 14.58 -7.24 -8.04
CA ILE A 346 13.73 -7.28 -6.85
C ILE A 346 14.39 -6.46 -5.73
N ASN A 347 13.64 -5.51 -5.18
CA ASN A 347 14.03 -4.71 -4.03
C ASN A 347 13.01 -4.90 -2.90
N PHE A 348 13.48 -4.97 -1.67
CA PHE A 348 12.64 -4.78 -0.49
C PHE A 348 12.20 -3.33 -0.45
N SER A 349 10.90 -3.06 -0.22
CA SER A 349 10.36 -1.69 -0.31
C SER A 349 10.78 -0.75 0.84
N GLY A 350 11.51 -1.27 1.83
CA GLY A 350 11.77 -0.58 3.08
C GLY A 350 10.60 -0.65 4.05
N ALA A 351 9.55 -1.42 3.77
CA ALA A 351 8.42 -1.62 4.68
C ALA A 351 7.98 -3.08 4.78
N LYS A 352 7.03 -3.51 3.95
CA LYS A 352 6.37 -4.83 4.06
C LYS A 352 6.33 -5.59 2.74
N GLY A 353 6.66 -4.92 1.65
CA GLY A 353 6.45 -5.39 0.29
C GLY A 353 7.74 -5.45 -0.51
N LEU A 354 7.58 -5.69 -1.80
CA LEU A 354 8.66 -5.77 -2.78
C LEU A 354 8.36 -4.87 -3.98
N HIS A 355 9.40 -4.25 -4.53
CA HIS A 355 9.33 -3.64 -5.85
C HIS A 355 10.03 -4.56 -6.86
N MET A 356 9.36 -4.86 -7.97
CA MET A 356 9.93 -5.58 -9.10
C MET A 356 10.09 -4.64 -10.30
N LEU A 357 11.32 -4.48 -10.79
CA LEU A 357 11.68 -3.47 -11.78
C LEU A 357 12.30 -4.09 -13.03
N LEU A 358 11.94 -3.54 -14.19
CA LEU A 358 12.64 -3.69 -15.46
C LEU A 358 12.84 -2.31 -16.08
N SER A 359 14.03 -2.04 -16.63
CA SER A 359 14.30 -0.80 -17.36
C SER A 359 13.85 -0.95 -18.81
N ILE A 360 13.51 0.16 -19.45
CA ILE A 360 13.20 0.22 -20.88
C ILE A 360 14.45 0.76 -21.59
N GLU A 361 14.81 0.22 -22.75
CA GLU A 361 16.04 0.59 -23.49
C GLU A 361 15.90 1.89 -24.28
N SER A 362 14.72 2.21 -24.82
CA SER A 362 14.38 3.48 -25.45
C SER A 362 12.90 3.76 -25.25
N PRO A 363 12.45 5.03 -25.09
CA PRO A 363 11.02 5.36 -25.00
C PRO A 363 10.19 4.76 -26.13
N GLU A 364 10.80 4.64 -27.31
CA GLU A 364 10.18 4.15 -28.54
C GLU A 364 9.87 2.64 -28.51
N VAL A 365 10.38 1.93 -27.50
CA VAL A 365 10.05 0.51 -27.26
C VAL A 365 8.56 0.34 -26.96
N LEU A 366 7.91 1.37 -26.41
CA LEU A 366 6.49 1.43 -26.08
C LEU A 366 5.88 2.73 -26.66
N THR A 367 5.94 2.90 -27.98
CA THR A 367 5.27 4.03 -28.66
C THR A 367 3.76 3.83 -28.81
N ASP A 368 3.02 4.94 -28.81
CA ASP A 368 1.57 5.08 -29.06
C ASP A 368 1.02 4.52 -30.39
N THR A 369 1.78 3.77 -31.19
CA THR A 369 1.13 2.92 -32.22
C THR A 369 0.17 1.90 -31.60
N GLU A 370 0.33 1.62 -30.30
CA GLU A 370 -0.57 0.80 -29.49
C GLU A 370 -1.76 1.57 -28.87
N HIS A 371 -1.88 2.90 -29.08
CA HIS A 371 -3.11 3.66 -28.75
C HIS A 371 -4.34 3.11 -29.47
N TYR A 372 -4.15 2.46 -30.61
CA TYR A 372 -5.19 1.81 -31.40
C TYR A 372 -5.44 0.34 -31.00
N VAL A 373 -4.75 -0.18 -29.98
CA VAL A 373 -5.20 -1.39 -29.30
C VAL A 373 -6.43 -0.97 -28.51
N ASN A 374 -7.59 -1.02 -29.19
CA ASN A 374 -8.91 -0.90 -28.60
C ASN A 374 -8.94 -1.79 -27.35
N ILE A 375 -8.72 -1.19 -26.18
CA ILE A 375 -8.98 -1.89 -24.94
C ILE A 375 -10.49 -2.11 -24.95
N PRO A 376 -10.93 -3.37 -24.92
CA PRO A 376 -12.35 -3.66 -25.01
C PRO A 376 -13.08 -2.89 -23.93
N GLU A 377 -14.18 -2.26 -24.30
CA GLU A 377 -15.29 -2.12 -23.36
C GLU A 377 -15.49 -3.52 -22.78
N LEU A 378 -15.16 -3.71 -21.50
CA LEU A 378 -15.31 -4.97 -20.81
C LEU A 378 -16.81 -5.33 -20.78
N TYR A 379 -17.32 -5.90 -21.87
CA TYR A 379 -18.71 -6.29 -22.00
C TYR A 379 -19.02 -7.42 -21.03
N SER A 380 -20.30 -7.49 -20.65
CA SER A 380 -20.88 -8.24 -19.54
C SER A 380 -20.96 -9.75 -19.76
N TYR A 381 -19.92 -10.39 -20.30
CA TYR A 381 -19.98 -11.82 -20.61
C TYR A 381 -18.96 -12.60 -19.78
N THR A 382 -19.50 -13.50 -18.94
CA THR A 382 -18.86 -14.52 -18.09
C THR A 382 -17.62 -14.07 -17.30
N LEU A 383 -17.89 -13.62 -16.07
CA LEU A 383 -16.91 -12.95 -15.20
C LEU A 383 -15.97 -13.95 -14.52
N LEU A 384 -14.71 -14.00 -14.96
CA LEU A 384 -13.64 -14.54 -14.12
C LEU A 384 -13.58 -13.71 -12.80
N PRO A 385 -13.45 -14.34 -11.62
CA PRO A 385 -13.53 -13.65 -10.31
C PRO A 385 -12.62 -12.42 -10.11
N GLY A 386 -11.56 -12.24 -10.91
CA GLY A 386 -10.62 -11.11 -10.90
C GLY A 386 -10.80 -10.11 -12.05
N MET A 387 -11.73 -10.33 -12.98
CA MET A 387 -12.12 -9.32 -13.99
C MET A 387 -13.13 -8.31 -13.43
N ASN A 388 -13.89 -8.71 -12.41
CA ASN A 388 -14.85 -7.83 -11.72
C ASN A 388 -14.17 -6.63 -11.03
N THR A 389 -12.96 -6.82 -10.51
CA THR A 389 -12.13 -5.74 -9.95
C THR A 389 -11.64 -4.79 -11.04
N LEU A 390 -11.26 -5.31 -12.22
CA LEU A 390 -10.81 -4.50 -13.37
C LEU A 390 -11.95 -3.67 -13.99
N LYS A 391 -13.19 -4.19 -14.04
CA LYS A 391 -14.36 -3.45 -14.57
C LYS A 391 -14.69 -2.16 -13.81
N LYS A 392 -14.38 -2.09 -12.50
CA LYS A 392 -14.65 -0.91 -11.67
C LYS A 392 -13.63 0.22 -11.86
N GLU A 393 -12.48 -0.04 -12.49
CA GLU A 393 -11.46 0.97 -12.80
C GLU A 393 -11.84 1.93 -13.96
N LYS A 394 -13.00 1.77 -14.61
CA LYS A 394 -13.42 2.60 -15.77
C LYS A 394 -13.33 4.10 -15.53
N ILE A 395 -13.43 4.58 -14.28
CA ILE A 395 -13.36 6.00 -13.93
C ILE A 395 -11.90 6.49 -13.79
N SER A 396 -10.94 5.63 -13.42
CA SER A 396 -9.51 5.99 -13.33
C SER A 396 -8.73 5.74 -14.62
N SER A 397 -9.20 4.84 -15.49
CA SER A 397 -8.55 4.47 -16.75
C SER A 397 -8.66 5.53 -17.86
N ILE A 398 -9.52 6.55 -17.70
CA ILE A 398 -9.64 7.64 -18.67
C ILE A 398 -8.35 8.49 -18.71
N ASN A 399 -7.65 8.61 -17.57
CA ASN A 399 -6.43 9.43 -17.41
C ASN A 399 -5.13 8.62 -17.28
N ASP A 400 -5.18 7.30 -17.47
CA ASP A 400 -3.97 6.47 -17.36
C ASP A 400 -3.14 6.60 -18.63
N LYS A 401 -1.91 7.08 -18.50
CA LYS A 401 -1.10 7.50 -19.63
C LYS A 401 -0.33 6.35 -20.30
N PHE A 402 -0.06 5.28 -19.56
CA PHE A 402 0.69 4.11 -20.04
C PHE A 402 -0.20 2.86 -20.06
N LYS A 403 -1.37 2.96 -20.70
CA LYS A 403 -2.43 1.92 -20.68
C LYS A 403 -1.93 0.57 -21.15
N PHE A 404 -1.21 0.54 -22.28
CA PHE A 404 -0.69 -0.72 -22.83
C PHE A 404 0.26 -1.43 -21.87
N ALA A 405 1.26 -0.72 -21.35
CA ALA A 405 2.24 -1.28 -20.40
C ALA A 405 1.55 -1.79 -19.12
N LYS A 406 0.57 -1.05 -18.61
CA LYS A 406 -0.24 -1.48 -17.47
C LYS A 406 -1.05 -2.73 -17.78
N SER A 407 -1.75 -2.78 -18.92
CA SER A 407 -2.53 -3.95 -19.34
C SER A 407 -1.66 -5.18 -19.59
N LEU A 408 -0.45 -5.00 -20.13
CA LEU A 408 0.55 -6.05 -20.31
C LEU A 408 0.94 -6.67 -18.94
N LEU A 409 1.32 -5.83 -17.97
CA LEU A 409 1.68 -6.30 -16.63
C LEU A 409 0.49 -6.93 -15.90
N GLN A 410 -0.69 -6.30 -15.92
CA GLN A 410 -1.89 -6.85 -15.30
C GLN A 410 -2.26 -8.22 -15.89
N SER A 411 -2.09 -8.41 -17.20
CA SER A 411 -2.30 -9.72 -17.84
C SER A 411 -1.31 -10.77 -17.36
N LEU A 412 -0.03 -10.42 -17.25
CA LEU A 412 1.00 -11.29 -16.69
C LEU A 412 0.65 -11.71 -15.25
N LEU A 413 0.20 -10.75 -14.43
CA LEU A 413 -0.17 -10.99 -13.04
C LEU A 413 -1.42 -11.85 -12.92
N LEU A 414 -2.48 -11.56 -13.67
CA LEU A 414 -3.69 -12.40 -13.73
C LEU A 414 -3.32 -13.84 -14.09
N TYR A 415 -2.54 -14.02 -15.15
CA TYR A 415 -2.13 -15.36 -15.58
C TYR A 415 -1.34 -16.10 -14.50
N THR A 416 -0.42 -15.40 -13.82
CA THR A 416 0.38 -15.96 -12.72
C THR A 416 -0.52 -16.45 -11.58
N VAL A 417 -1.50 -15.65 -11.19
CA VAL A 417 -2.46 -15.95 -10.12
C VAL A 417 -3.41 -17.08 -10.50
N TYR A 418 -3.95 -17.06 -11.73
CA TYR A 418 -4.96 -18.03 -12.19
C TYR A 418 -4.41 -19.41 -12.54
N LYS A 419 -3.14 -19.51 -12.97
CA LYS A 419 -2.50 -20.81 -13.22
C LYS A 419 -2.08 -21.55 -11.95
N ASN A 420 -2.40 -21.01 -10.77
CA ASN A 420 -2.05 -21.61 -9.47
C ASN A 420 -0.54 -21.82 -9.30
N ASN A 421 0.29 -20.94 -9.89
CA ASN A 421 1.74 -21.05 -9.84
C ASN A 421 2.36 -20.45 -8.56
N ILE A 422 1.55 -19.80 -7.73
CA ILE A 422 2.00 -19.17 -6.49
C ILE A 422 1.82 -20.17 -5.36
N GLU A 423 2.94 -20.62 -4.80
CA GLU A 423 2.95 -21.45 -3.60
C GLU A 423 2.60 -20.60 -2.38
N ILE A 424 1.43 -20.88 -1.79
CA ILE A 424 0.98 -20.23 -0.55
C ILE A 424 1.41 -21.12 0.62
N PRO A 425 2.14 -20.58 1.61
CA PRO A 425 2.55 -21.36 2.77
C PRO A 425 1.34 -22.01 3.46
N GLU A 426 1.52 -23.27 3.88
CA GLU A 426 0.40 -24.12 4.33
C GLU A 426 -0.32 -23.52 5.55
N GLU A 427 0.38 -22.85 6.47
CA GLU A 427 -0.25 -22.16 7.61
C GLU A 427 -1.27 -21.10 7.14
N ILE A 428 -0.92 -20.30 6.15
CA ILE A 428 -1.80 -19.27 5.59
C ILE A 428 -2.97 -19.93 4.85
N LYS A 429 -2.65 -20.93 4.01
CA LYS A 429 -3.62 -21.64 3.18
C LYS A 429 -4.69 -22.36 4.00
N TYR A 430 -4.29 -23.15 5.01
CA TYR A 430 -5.22 -23.87 5.89
C TYR A 430 -6.03 -22.92 6.77
N LYS A 431 -5.39 -21.93 7.40
CA LYS A 431 -6.08 -21.02 8.33
C LYS A 431 -7.12 -20.16 7.63
N LEU A 432 -6.83 -19.69 6.41
CA LEU A 432 -7.80 -18.93 5.60
C LEU A 432 -8.73 -19.81 4.76
N ARG A 433 -8.47 -21.13 4.72
CA ARG A 433 -9.16 -22.10 3.85
C ARG A 433 -9.17 -21.65 2.39
N ILE A 434 -8.00 -21.24 1.89
CA ILE A 434 -7.82 -20.80 0.51
C ILE A 434 -7.86 -22.02 -0.40
N SER A 435 -8.87 -22.09 -1.27
CA SER A 435 -8.98 -23.11 -2.32
C SER A 435 -8.25 -22.71 -3.59
N HIS A 436 -8.03 -21.41 -3.81
CA HIS A 436 -7.29 -20.90 -4.96
C HIS A 436 -6.56 -19.59 -4.65
N PRO A 437 -5.31 -19.40 -5.14
CA PRO A 437 -4.55 -18.15 -5.02
C PRO A 437 -5.31 -16.85 -5.24
N TYR A 438 -6.19 -16.75 -6.24
CA TYR A 438 -6.87 -15.49 -6.55
C TYR A 438 -7.69 -14.91 -5.37
N GLN A 439 -8.06 -15.72 -4.38
CA GLN A 439 -8.75 -15.26 -3.18
C GLN A 439 -7.88 -14.32 -2.32
N LEU A 440 -6.55 -14.46 -2.41
CA LEU A 440 -5.57 -13.69 -1.65
C LEU A 440 -4.90 -12.57 -2.47
N PHE A 441 -5.19 -12.43 -3.75
CA PHE A 441 -4.53 -11.46 -4.64
C PHE A 441 -5.53 -10.49 -5.28
N ARG A 442 -5.12 -9.24 -5.43
CA ARG A 442 -5.87 -8.21 -6.16
C ARG A 442 -4.94 -7.40 -7.04
N LEU A 443 -5.46 -6.89 -8.15
CA LEU A 443 -4.72 -6.03 -9.09
C LEU A 443 -5.13 -4.55 -9.01
N SER A 444 -6.07 -4.22 -8.13
CA SER A 444 -6.62 -2.89 -7.99
C SER A 444 -6.75 -2.52 -6.51
N PRO A 445 -6.37 -1.29 -6.11
CA PRO A 445 -6.43 -0.84 -4.72
C PRO A 445 -7.87 -0.77 -4.18
N ASP A 446 -8.87 -0.67 -5.06
CA ASP A 446 -10.29 -0.48 -4.72
C ASP A 446 -11.03 -1.78 -4.31
N SER A 447 -10.31 -2.88 -4.14
CA SER A 447 -10.90 -4.11 -3.62
C SER A 447 -11.34 -3.93 -2.15
N LYS A 448 -12.55 -4.42 -1.86
CA LYS A 448 -13.11 -4.49 -0.50
C LYS A 448 -12.47 -5.56 0.38
N ASN A 449 -11.69 -6.50 -0.18
CA ASN A 449 -10.95 -7.48 0.61
C ASN A 449 -9.66 -6.82 1.17
N ARG A 450 -9.55 -6.68 2.49
CA ARG A 450 -8.37 -6.08 3.14
C ARG A 450 -7.26 -7.07 3.45
N LEU A 451 -7.52 -8.37 3.30
CA LEU A 451 -6.50 -9.41 3.44
C LEU A 451 -5.79 -9.71 2.12
N SER A 452 -6.34 -9.28 0.98
CA SER A 452 -5.72 -9.53 -0.31
C SER A 452 -4.49 -8.65 -0.54
N ILE A 453 -3.39 -9.30 -0.95
CA ILE A 453 -2.15 -8.67 -1.39
C ILE A 453 -2.41 -7.96 -2.71
N LEU A 454 -2.06 -6.68 -2.77
CA LEU A 454 -2.18 -5.88 -3.97
C LEU A 454 -0.93 -6.07 -4.83
N LEU A 455 -1.12 -6.43 -6.09
CA LEU A 455 -0.06 -6.44 -7.11
C LEU A 455 -0.28 -5.19 -7.97
N ASP A 456 0.29 -4.07 -7.53
CA ASP A 456 0.01 -2.74 -8.09
C ASP A 456 0.94 -2.45 -9.28
N CYS A 457 0.33 -2.12 -10.42
CA CYS A 457 1.00 -1.61 -11.61
C CYS A 457 0.68 -0.13 -11.87
N SER A 458 -0.21 0.49 -11.08
CA SER A 458 -0.58 1.91 -11.18
C SER A 458 0.53 2.85 -10.72
N SER A 459 1.47 2.36 -9.91
CA SER A 459 2.68 3.09 -9.53
C SER A 459 3.51 3.54 -10.74
N MET A 460 3.39 2.89 -11.89
CA MET A 460 4.02 3.34 -13.15
C MET A 460 3.47 4.69 -13.65
N SER A 461 2.16 4.93 -13.56
CA SER A 461 1.55 6.20 -14.00
C SER A 461 1.63 7.30 -12.95
N ARG A 462 1.71 6.92 -11.67
CA ARG A 462 2.05 7.84 -10.56
C ARG A 462 3.54 8.16 -10.48
N GLY A 463 4.36 7.39 -11.19
CA GLY A 463 5.80 7.49 -11.30
C GLY A 463 6.58 6.99 -10.09
N VAL A 464 6.00 6.90 -8.89
CA VAL A 464 6.74 6.79 -7.62
C VAL A 464 7.33 5.40 -7.38
N PHE A 465 8.65 5.33 -7.17
CA PHE A 465 9.32 4.18 -6.59
C PHE A 465 10.41 4.62 -5.60
N ARG A 466 10.64 3.80 -4.57
CA ARG A 466 11.66 4.05 -3.53
C ARG A 466 12.93 3.34 -3.95
N LEU A 467 13.95 4.06 -4.40
CA LEU A 467 15.27 3.50 -4.64
C LEU A 467 16.17 3.86 -3.46
N PHE A 468 16.52 2.86 -2.66
CA PHE A 468 17.49 3.00 -1.58
C PHE A 468 17.14 4.07 -0.54
N SER A 469 15.89 4.55 -0.55
CA SER A 469 15.44 5.58 0.36
C SER A 469 15.01 4.97 1.68
N PRO A 470 15.27 5.67 2.80
CA PRO A 470 14.61 5.42 4.07
C PRO A 470 13.10 5.54 3.92
N HIS A 471 12.38 4.66 4.61
CA HIS A 471 10.93 4.71 4.73
C HIS A 471 10.55 5.39 6.06
N PRO A 472 9.75 6.47 6.02
CA PRO A 472 9.52 7.36 7.16
C PRO A 472 8.82 6.74 8.36
N SER A 473 8.03 5.68 8.15
CA SER A 473 7.28 5.01 9.23
C SER A 473 7.89 3.71 9.73
N SER A 474 8.81 3.09 8.98
CA SER A 474 9.44 1.82 9.38
C SER A 474 10.90 2.01 9.77
N LYS A 475 11.49 3.16 9.42
CA LYS A 475 12.91 3.50 9.61
C LYS A 475 13.87 2.53 8.90
N LEU A 476 13.34 1.74 7.96
CA LEU A 476 14.11 0.83 7.14
C LEU A 476 14.32 1.43 5.75
N VAL A 477 15.43 1.05 5.15
CA VAL A 477 15.84 1.46 3.82
C VAL A 477 15.38 0.43 2.80
N SER A 478 14.97 0.88 1.63
CA SER A 478 14.74 -0.02 0.49
C SER A 478 16.06 -0.66 0.07
N ILE A 479 16.22 -1.98 0.16
CA ILE A 479 17.48 -2.66 -0.21
C ILE A 479 17.28 -3.64 -1.37
N PRO A 480 18.30 -3.85 -2.21
CA PRO A 480 18.23 -4.81 -3.29
C PRO A 480 18.32 -6.25 -2.77
N LEU A 481 17.45 -7.12 -3.25
CA LEU A 481 17.40 -8.52 -2.85
C LEU A 481 17.98 -9.48 -3.88
N SER A 482 18.10 -9.06 -5.14
CA SER A 482 18.54 -9.93 -6.23
C SER A 482 19.58 -9.25 -7.11
N ALA A 483 20.78 -9.81 -7.32
CA ALA A 483 21.64 -9.35 -8.41
C ALA A 483 21.05 -9.81 -9.76
N GLU A 484 21.14 -11.10 -10.05
CA GLU A 484 20.42 -11.77 -11.14
C GLU A 484 19.28 -12.67 -10.63
N LYS A 485 19.46 -13.21 -9.43
CA LYS A 485 18.52 -14.07 -8.69
C LYS A 485 18.44 -13.59 -7.24
N LEU A 486 17.36 -13.94 -6.55
CA LEU A 486 17.20 -13.68 -5.12
C LEU A 486 18.37 -14.29 -4.34
N CYS A 487 19.03 -13.49 -3.51
CA CYS A 487 20.12 -13.95 -2.65
C CYS A 487 19.57 -14.77 -1.48
N GLU A 488 20.20 -15.89 -1.16
CA GLU A 488 19.73 -16.82 -0.13
C GLU A 488 19.65 -16.18 1.27
N ARG A 489 20.56 -15.26 1.58
CA ARG A 489 20.54 -14.54 2.87
C ARG A 489 19.25 -13.74 3.07
N TYR A 490 18.53 -13.38 2.01
CA TYR A 490 17.28 -12.62 2.09
C TYR A 490 16.02 -13.50 2.11
N LEU A 491 16.18 -14.82 2.22
CA LEU A 491 15.06 -15.73 2.49
C LEU A 491 14.55 -15.60 3.94
N ASP A 492 15.42 -15.24 4.88
CA ASP A 492 15.04 -14.91 6.25
C ASP A 492 14.60 -13.45 6.39
N TYR A 493 13.37 -13.25 6.86
CA TYR A 493 12.79 -11.92 7.05
C TYR A 493 13.50 -11.10 8.12
N ASN A 494 13.97 -11.74 9.19
CA ASN A 494 14.67 -11.02 10.27
C ASN A 494 15.99 -10.46 9.73
N ASN A 495 16.76 -11.27 9.01
CA ASN A 495 17.96 -10.79 8.34
C ASN A 495 17.67 -9.64 7.36
N VAL A 496 16.62 -9.71 6.54
CA VAL A 496 16.23 -8.59 5.65
C VAL A 496 15.96 -7.30 6.43
N ARG A 497 15.25 -7.38 7.56
CA ARG A 497 14.96 -6.20 8.38
C ARG A 497 16.22 -5.62 9.01
N GLU A 498 17.10 -6.46 9.53
CA GLU A 498 18.39 -6.02 10.10
C GLU A 498 19.26 -5.36 9.03
N GLU A 499 19.40 -5.99 7.88
CA GLU A 499 20.19 -5.52 6.74
C GLU A 499 19.65 -4.20 6.15
N ALA A 500 18.37 -3.92 6.35
CA ALA A 500 17.69 -2.70 5.90
C ALA A 500 17.71 -1.57 6.94
N LYS A 501 18.25 -1.76 8.14
CA LYS A 501 18.38 -0.66 9.12
C LYS A 501 19.31 0.43 8.59
N LEU A 502 19.01 1.69 8.92
CA LEU A 502 19.78 2.85 8.49
C LEU A 502 21.28 2.69 8.78
N GLU A 503 21.63 2.30 10.00
CA GLU A 503 23.00 2.13 10.47
C GLU A 503 23.74 1.04 9.68
N ARG A 504 23.05 -0.05 9.37
CA ARG A 504 23.61 -1.17 8.60
C ARG A 504 23.86 -0.78 7.13
N VAL A 505 22.93 -0.05 6.52
CA VAL A 505 23.12 0.44 5.15
C VAL A 505 24.22 1.49 5.08
N ILE A 506 24.31 2.39 6.07
CA ILE A 506 25.41 3.37 6.17
C ILE A 506 26.75 2.64 6.27
N ALA A 507 26.88 1.65 7.15
CA ALA A 507 28.11 0.86 7.29
C ALA A 507 28.52 0.17 5.97
N LYS A 508 27.54 -0.30 5.18
CA LYS A 508 27.80 -0.86 3.85
C LYS A 508 28.23 0.17 2.82
N PHE A 509 27.76 1.41 2.96
CA PHE A 509 28.19 2.51 2.09
C PHE A 509 29.58 2.99 2.48
N GLU A 510 30.03 2.73 3.71
CA GLU A 510 31.37 3.06 4.19
C GLU A 510 32.40 1.93 3.94
N THR A 511 31.96 0.78 3.40
CA THR A 511 32.79 -0.39 3.06
C THR A 511 32.66 -0.73 1.56
N ASP A 512 33.49 -1.64 1.04
CA ASP A 512 33.48 -2.06 -0.38
C ASP A 512 32.21 -2.83 -0.82
N GLU A 513 31.19 -2.90 0.04
CA GLU A 513 29.89 -3.53 -0.25
C GLU A 513 28.93 -2.66 -1.07
N VAL A 514 29.31 -1.43 -1.45
CA VAL A 514 28.52 -0.51 -2.29
C VAL A 514 28.08 -1.16 -3.61
N ALA A 515 28.89 -2.10 -4.15
CA ALA A 515 28.56 -2.85 -5.37
C ALA A 515 27.19 -3.57 -5.28
N LEU A 516 26.77 -3.97 -4.08
CA LEU A 516 25.47 -4.60 -3.85
C LEU A 516 24.29 -3.64 -4.10
N PHE A 517 24.52 -2.33 -4.10
CA PHE A 517 23.50 -1.30 -4.34
C PHE A 517 23.50 -0.79 -5.79
N LEU A 518 24.56 -1.05 -6.56
CA LEU A 518 24.75 -0.60 -7.96
C LEU A 518 24.10 -1.50 -9.02
N HIS A 519 23.09 -2.29 -8.67
CA HIS A 519 22.48 -3.25 -9.59
C HIS A 519 21.39 -2.62 -10.48
N ILE A 520 21.75 -2.22 -11.70
CA ILE A 520 20.83 -1.65 -12.70
C ILE A 520 19.76 -2.69 -13.11
N PRO A 521 18.46 -2.33 -13.19
CA PRO A 521 17.42 -3.23 -13.68
C PRO A 521 17.67 -3.70 -15.12
N ASN A 522 17.36 -4.97 -15.42
CA ASN A 522 17.48 -5.53 -16.77
C ASN A 522 16.64 -4.74 -17.79
N LYS A 523 17.18 -4.59 -19.01
CA LYS A 523 16.56 -3.81 -20.10
C LYS A 523 15.55 -4.61 -20.92
N ILE A 524 14.39 -4.02 -21.14
CA ILE A 524 13.39 -4.43 -22.13
C ILE A 524 13.59 -3.61 -23.39
N ASN A 525 13.42 -4.24 -24.54
CA ASN A 525 13.54 -3.62 -25.85
C ASN A 525 12.38 -4.04 -26.75
N ARG A 526 12.32 -3.46 -27.95
CA ARG A 526 11.22 -3.70 -28.89
C ARG A 526 11.07 -5.18 -29.26
N LYS A 527 12.17 -5.93 -29.35
CA LYS A 527 12.14 -7.38 -29.62
C LYS A 527 11.46 -8.16 -28.49
N HIS A 528 11.68 -7.78 -27.23
CA HIS A 528 11.00 -8.38 -26.08
C HIS A 528 9.49 -8.15 -26.15
N ILE A 529 9.04 -6.93 -26.46
CA ILE A 529 7.61 -6.60 -26.62
C ILE A 529 6.99 -7.34 -27.81
N GLN A 530 7.65 -7.35 -28.98
CA GLN A 530 7.18 -8.10 -30.15
C GLN A 530 7.06 -9.60 -29.86
N LYS A 531 8.00 -10.17 -29.10
CA LYS A 531 7.98 -11.57 -28.68
C LYS A 531 6.81 -11.88 -27.74
N LEU A 532 6.52 -10.98 -26.79
CA LEU A 532 5.35 -11.06 -25.92
C LEU A 532 4.03 -11.03 -26.69
N LEU A 533 3.96 -10.20 -27.73
CA LEU A 533 2.80 -10.02 -28.59
C LEU A 533 2.69 -11.07 -29.70
N SER A 534 3.68 -11.96 -29.84
CA SER A 534 3.67 -12.97 -30.91
C SER A 534 2.49 -13.94 -30.74
N PRO A 535 1.82 -14.33 -31.83
CA PRO A 535 0.64 -15.21 -31.81
C PRO A 535 0.76 -16.49 -30.98
N ASP A 536 1.96 -17.06 -30.91
CA ASP A 536 2.24 -18.34 -30.24
C ASP A 536 2.74 -18.19 -28.80
N ARG A 537 3.11 -16.97 -28.39
CA ARG A 537 3.51 -16.64 -27.02
C ARG A 537 2.53 -15.70 -26.33
N LEU A 538 1.43 -15.35 -26.99
CA LEU A 538 0.43 -14.49 -26.40
C LEU A 538 -0.14 -15.16 -25.13
N LEU A 539 0.01 -14.50 -24.00
CA LEU A 539 -0.59 -14.89 -22.72
C LEU A 539 -2.11 -15.12 -22.93
N PRO A 540 -2.68 -16.28 -22.54
CA PRO A 540 -4.13 -16.49 -22.41
C PRO A 540 -4.89 -15.29 -21.82
N ALA A 541 -4.33 -14.70 -20.77
CA ALA A 541 -4.86 -13.50 -20.12
C ALA A 541 -4.67 -12.20 -20.94
N LEU A 542 -3.64 -12.09 -21.80
CA LEU A 542 -3.46 -10.94 -22.71
C LEU A 542 -4.62 -10.84 -23.68
N ALA A 543 -5.12 -11.94 -24.27
CA ALA A 543 -6.25 -11.85 -25.22
C ALA A 543 -7.60 -11.62 -24.54
N ILE A 544 -7.72 -11.95 -23.25
CA ILE A 544 -8.90 -11.64 -22.45
C ILE A 544 -8.94 -10.13 -22.13
N LEU A 545 -7.79 -9.50 -21.87
CA LEU A 545 -7.70 -8.08 -21.51
C LEU A 545 -7.47 -7.13 -22.71
N LEU A 546 -6.79 -7.59 -23.75
CA LEU A 546 -6.58 -6.88 -25.02
C LEU A 546 -7.37 -7.64 -26.08
N ARG A 547 -8.54 -7.13 -26.50
CA ARG A 547 -9.19 -7.67 -27.70
C ARG A 547 -8.30 -7.30 -28.89
N PHE A 548 -7.60 -8.29 -29.42
CA PHE A 548 -6.80 -8.12 -30.63
C PHE A 548 -7.71 -7.85 -31.82
N GLY A 549 -7.35 -6.89 -32.67
CA GLY A 549 -8.00 -6.67 -33.95
C GLY A 549 -7.92 -7.91 -34.86
N THR A 550 -8.85 -8.03 -35.81
CA THR A 550 -9.06 -9.19 -36.70
C THR A 550 -7.77 -9.62 -37.41
N ILE A 551 -6.88 -8.68 -37.72
CA ILE A 551 -5.59 -8.92 -38.40
C ILE A 551 -4.62 -9.81 -37.59
N TYR A 552 -4.66 -9.75 -36.27
CA TYR A 552 -3.81 -10.59 -35.40
C TYR A 552 -4.41 -11.98 -35.15
N SER A 553 -5.70 -12.16 -35.47
CA SER A 553 -6.37 -13.47 -35.38
C SER A 553 -6.08 -14.33 -36.61
N ILE A 554 -5.89 -13.71 -37.77
CA ILE A 554 -5.53 -14.38 -39.04
C ILE A 554 -4.04 -14.70 -39.17
N MET A 555 -3.16 -14.03 -38.41
CA MET A 555 -1.71 -14.30 -38.40
C MET A 555 -1.27 -15.41 -37.42
N ARG A 556 -2.21 -16.16 -36.84
CA ARG A 556 -1.90 -17.19 -35.83
C ARG A 556 -1.55 -18.53 -36.44
N SER A 557 -0.67 -19.27 -35.77
CA SER A 557 -0.48 -20.69 -36.09
C SER A 557 -1.79 -21.46 -35.87
N PRO A 558 -2.05 -22.55 -36.63
CA PRO A 558 -3.24 -23.38 -36.44
C PRO A 558 -3.42 -23.92 -35.01
N LYS A 559 -2.31 -24.23 -34.32
CA LYS A 559 -2.33 -24.69 -32.92
C LYS A 559 -2.75 -23.57 -31.95
N SER A 560 -2.22 -22.37 -32.13
CA SER A 560 -2.64 -21.20 -31.36
C SER A 560 -4.11 -20.89 -31.62
N PHE A 561 -4.52 -20.79 -32.89
CA PHE A 561 -5.91 -20.56 -33.28
C PHE A 561 -6.86 -21.57 -32.63
N SER A 562 -6.58 -22.87 -32.68
CA SER A 562 -7.41 -23.91 -32.07
C SER A 562 -7.55 -23.79 -30.55
N PHE A 563 -6.47 -23.48 -29.82
CA PHE A 563 -6.52 -23.24 -28.38
C PHE A 563 -7.45 -22.05 -28.05
N TRP A 564 -7.30 -20.93 -28.75
CA TRP A 564 -8.06 -19.72 -28.51
C TRP A 564 -9.52 -19.84 -28.93
N TYR A 565 -9.77 -20.45 -30.09
CA TYR A 565 -11.10 -20.80 -30.57
C TYR A 565 -11.84 -21.63 -29.52
N ARG A 566 -11.22 -22.71 -29.01
CA ARG A 566 -11.79 -23.53 -27.92
C ARG A 566 -11.95 -22.76 -26.61
N PHE A 567 -10.99 -21.91 -26.25
CA PHE A 567 -11.06 -21.09 -25.04
C PHE A 567 -12.24 -20.09 -25.07
N PHE A 568 -12.58 -19.56 -26.25
CA PHE A 568 -13.75 -18.68 -26.44
C PHE A 568 -15.05 -19.45 -26.74
N GLU A 569 -14.98 -20.69 -27.22
CA GLU A 569 -16.14 -21.59 -27.42
C GLU A 569 -16.62 -22.30 -26.15
N LEU A 570 -15.76 -22.47 -25.15
CA LEU A 570 -16.14 -22.97 -23.81
C LEU A 570 -17.06 -21.94 -23.12
N ARG A 571 -18.34 -21.97 -23.54
CA ARG A 571 -19.47 -21.23 -23.00
C ARG A 571 -19.87 -21.71 -21.62
#